data_AF-A0A6N8X0B5-F1
#
_entry.id   AF-A0A6N8X0B5-F1
#
_cell.length_a   1.000
_cell.length_b   1.000
_cell.length_c   1.000
_cell.angle_alpha   90.00
_cell.angle_beta   90.00
_cell.angle_gamma   90.00
#
_symmetry.space_group_name_H-M   'P 1'
#
loop_
_entity.id
_entity.type
_entity.pdbx_description
1 polymer ?
#
loop_
_entity_poly.entity_id
_entity_poly.type
_entity_poly.pdbx_seq_one_letter_code
_entity_poly.pdbx_strand_id
1 'polypeptide(L)'
;LAARAAGETRITGAAELRVKESDRLAALAVNLRRIGVQVEELPDGLVIEGTTRPLSGRVECFHDHRIAMAFGVLGAAPGCDIRVDDPGVADVSFPGFWRLLTRVTDAARRRPTAPGRCTVVTIDGSAGAGKSTTAAAVAARLGFRHLDSGAIYRAVTLGLMDSEDGCETVERITPRELAALALEVRWDGAAMEIRICGESVPEAALRAERVTAMVSRVSAVPAVREHLLELQRDAARPPGLVAEGRDMGTVVFPDAGVKVYLDADPRERARRRLLQGGAADPKPEEVEAEAARLAVRDRTDSSRTVAPLLMAADAHHLDTTDMEPQSQIAAIVNMAMAAEAGRQPSRRAGESD
;
A
#
# COMPACT_ATOMS: atom_id res chain seq x y z
N LEU A 1 7.57 -17.88 -20.05
CA LEU A 1 8.46 -17.76 -18.87
C LEU A 1 9.88 -18.25 -19.14
N ALA A 2 10.11 -19.35 -19.87
CA ALA A 2 11.45 -19.81 -20.29
C ALA A 2 12.36 -18.70 -20.86
N ALA A 3 11.80 -17.81 -21.68
CA ALA A 3 12.51 -16.62 -22.22
C ALA A 3 13.11 -15.67 -21.15
N ARG A 4 12.69 -15.76 -19.89
CA ARG A 4 13.17 -14.96 -18.76
C ARG A 4 13.91 -15.79 -17.70
N ALA A 5 14.04 -17.11 -17.90
CA ALA A 5 14.81 -17.96 -17.02
C ALA A 5 16.32 -17.66 -17.16
N ALA A 6 17.11 -18.04 -16.17
CA ALA A 6 18.57 -18.02 -16.33
C ALA A 6 19.01 -19.25 -17.12
N GLY A 7 19.83 -19.05 -18.16
CA GLY A 7 20.39 -20.12 -18.98
C GLY A 7 19.44 -20.70 -20.02
N GLU A 8 19.73 -21.92 -20.46
CA GLU A 8 18.97 -22.63 -21.49
C GLU A 8 17.80 -23.41 -20.87
N THR A 9 16.62 -23.29 -21.48
CA THR A 9 15.46 -24.13 -21.17
C THR A 9 15.15 -25.03 -22.35
N ARG A 10 15.14 -26.35 -22.13
CA ARG A 10 14.78 -27.34 -23.13
C ARG A 10 13.42 -27.96 -22.85
N ILE A 11 12.54 -27.91 -23.84
CA ILE A 11 11.21 -28.53 -23.84
C ILE A 11 11.25 -29.67 -24.85
N THR A 12 10.85 -30.88 -24.46
CA THR A 12 10.82 -32.10 -25.30
C THR A 12 9.53 -32.88 -25.06
N GLY A 13 9.20 -33.82 -25.95
CA GLY A 13 8.02 -34.68 -25.80
C GLY A 13 6.68 -33.94 -25.98
N ALA A 14 6.68 -32.83 -26.71
CA ALA A 14 5.53 -31.95 -26.93
C ALA A 14 5.07 -31.95 -28.39
N ALA A 15 5.33 -33.03 -29.13
CA ALA A 15 4.98 -33.17 -30.55
C ALA A 15 3.47 -32.97 -30.80
N GLU A 16 2.61 -33.31 -29.84
CA GLU A 16 1.17 -33.12 -29.94
C GLU A 16 0.75 -31.64 -30.03
N LEU A 17 1.63 -30.71 -29.68
CA LEU A 17 1.36 -29.27 -29.80
C LEU A 17 1.34 -28.78 -31.26
N ARG A 18 1.83 -29.60 -32.21
CA ARG A 18 1.83 -29.27 -33.64
C ARG A 18 0.53 -29.59 -34.38
N VAL A 19 -0.24 -30.56 -33.88
CA VAL A 19 -1.24 -31.30 -34.68
C VAL A 19 -2.70 -30.92 -34.39
N LYS A 20 -2.95 -30.00 -33.46
CA LYS A 20 -4.31 -29.61 -33.07
C LYS A 20 -4.80 -28.42 -33.91
N GLU A 21 -5.34 -27.39 -33.27
CA GLU A 21 -5.93 -26.22 -33.91
C GLU A 21 -4.89 -25.33 -34.61
N SER A 22 -3.60 -25.44 -34.24
CA SER A 22 -2.47 -24.74 -34.87
C SER A 22 -1.16 -25.48 -34.57
N ASP A 23 -0.10 -25.17 -35.35
CA ASP A 23 1.26 -25.56 -34.97
C ASP A 23 1.81 -24.58 -33.92
N ARG A 24 1.55 -24.91 -32.64
CA ARG A 24 1.92 -24.02 -31.53
C ARG A 24 3.42 -23.96 -31.28
N LEU A 25 4.18 -25.01 -31.62
CA LEU A 25 5.63 -24.98 -31.47
C LEU A 25 6.23 -23.98 -32.45
N ALA A 26 5.81 -24.04 -33.72
CA ALA A 26 6.20 -23.07 -34.74
C ALA A 26 5.75 -21.64 -34.35
N ALA A 27 4.50 -21.47 -33.91
CA ALA A 27 3.98 -20.17 -33.49
C ALA A 27 4.75 -19.57 -32.30
N LEU A 28 5.09 -20.38 -31.30
CA LEU A 28 5.92 -19.95 -30.17
C LEU A 28 7.33 -19.56 -30.65
N ALA A 29 7.97 -20.38 -31.48
CA ALA A 29 9.32 -20.13 -31.96
C ALA A 29 9.39 -18.83 -32.78
N VAL A 30 8.47 -18.63 -33.73
CA VAL A 30 8.40 -17.41 -34.56
C VAL A 30 8.22 -16.16 -33.69
N ASN A 31 7.24 -16.17 -32.78
CA ASN A 31 6.95 -15.02 -31.95
C ASN A 31 8.07 -14.72 -30.94
N LEU A 32 8.71 -15.74 -30.36
CA LEU A 32 9.86 -15.57 -29.47
C LEU A 32 11.05 -14.91 -30.20
N ARG A 33 11.36 -15.33 -31.43
CA ARG A 33 12.40 -14.70 -32.26
C ARG A 33 12.06 -13.23 -32.55
N ARG A 34 10.81 -12.93 -32.88
CA ARG A 34 10.34 -11.56 -33.19
C ARG A 34 10.50 -10.59 -32.02
N ILE A 35 10.39 -11.06 -30.78
CA ILE A 35 10.56 -10.23 -29.59
C ILE A 35 11.99 -10.24 -29.02
N GLY A 36 12.95 -10.85 -29.73
CA GLY A 36 14.38 -10.81 -29.40
C GLY A 36 14.90 -11.97 -28.55
N VAL A 37 14.16 -13.08 -28.46
CA VAL A 37 14.58 -14.31 -27.74
C VAL A 37 15.24 -15.28 -28.72
N GLN A 38 16.38 -15.84 -28.33
CA GLN A 38 17.00 -16.93 -29.10
C GLN A 38 16.25 -18.22 -28.82
N VAL A 39 15.79 -18.87 -29.89
CA VAL A 39 15.04 -20.12 -29.79
C VAL A 39 15.33 -21.02 -31.00
N GLU A 40 15.70 -22.25 -30.69
CA GLU A 40 15.77 -23.36 -31.64
C GLU A 40 14.45 -24.13 -31.58
N GLU A 41 13.90 -24.44 -32.75
CA GLU A 41 12.70 -25.24 -32.88
C GLU A 41 13.08 -26.70 -33.14
N LEU A 42 12.56 -27.62 -32.33
CA LEU A 42 12.79 -29.05 -32.47
C LEU A 42 11.52 -29.75 -33.00
N PRO A 43 11.62 -30.96 -33.57
CA PRO A 43 10.44 -31.70 -34.01
C PRO A 43 9.38 -31.89 -32.92
N ASP A 44 9.80 -32.14 -31.68
CA ASP A 44 8.95 -32.43 -30.53
C ASP A 44 9.05 -31.39 -29.40
N GLY A 45 9.59 -30.19 -29.68
CA GLY A 45 9.77 -29.19 -28.64
C GLY A 45 10.56 -27.96 -29.06
N LEU A 46 11.22 -27.32 -28.08
CA LEU A 46 11.93 -26.05 -28.25
C LEU A 46 13.18 -26.01 -27.34
N VAL A 47 14.24 -25.35 -27.79
CA VAL A 47 15.36 -24.91 -26.94
C VAL A 47 15.31 -23.40 -26.87
N ILE A 48 15.14 -22.82 -25.69
CA ILE A 48 14.97 -21.38 -25.48
C ILE A 48 16.11 -20.88 -24.61
N GLU A 49 16.88 -19.92 -25.10
CA GLU A 49 17.89 -19.24 -24.30
C GLU A 49 17.25 -18.07 -23.57
N GLY A 50 17.24 -18.14 -22.23
CA GLY A 50 16.68 -17.09 -21.40
C GLY A 50 17.51 -15.81 -21.45
N THR A 51 16.85 -14.66 -21.40
CA THR A 51 17.50 -13.34 -21.51
C THR A 51 16.96 -12.37 -20.48
N THR A 52 17.86 -11.56 -19.91
CA THR A 52 17.52 -10.43 -19.03
C THR A 52 17.25 -9.14 -19.82
N ARG A 53 17.66 -9.07 -21.10
CA ARG A 53 17.44 -7.91 -21.97
C ARG A 53 15.94 -7.60 -22.10
N PRO A 54 15.57 -6.32 -22.31
CA PRO A 54 14.20 -5.96 -22.62
C PRO A 54 13.69 -6.72 -23.84
N LEU A 55 12.45 -7.18 -23.78
CA LEU A 55 11.78 -7.85 -24.90
C LEU A 55 10.75 -6.91 -25.49
N SER A 56 10.77 -6.72 -26.80
CA SER A 56 9.82 -5.81 -27.43
C SER A 56 9.46 -6.28 -28.82
N GLY A 57 8.18 -6.18 -29.19
CA GLY A 57 7.75 -6.52 -30.53
C GLY A 57 6.27 -6.86 -30.61
N ARG A 58 5.81 -7.11 -31.83
CA ARG A 58 4.44 -7.57 -32.10
C ARG A 58 4.40 -9.09 -32.17
N VAL A 59 3.39 -9.66 -31.54
CA VAL A 59 3.10 -11.09 -31.53
C VAL A 59 1.85 -11.34 -32.36
N GLU A 60 1.92 -12.34 -33.23
CA GLU A 60 0.78 -12.86 -33.99
C GLU A 60 0.21 -14.09 -33.27
N CYS A 61 -1.07 -14.02 -32.91
CA CYS A 61 -1.74 -15.12 -32.22
C CYS A 61 -1.99 -16.34 -33.10
N PHE A 62 -2.03 -16.17 -34.43
CA PHE A 62 -2.46 -17.19 -35.40
C PHE A 62 -3.83 -17.80 -35.05
N HIS A 63 -4.75 -16.96 -34.55
CA HIS A 63 -6.07 -17.37 -34.03
C HIS A 63 -6.02 -18.42 -32.90
N ASP A 64 -4.86 -18.59 -32.25
CA ASP A 64 -4.69 -19.50 -31.12
C ASP A 64 -4.72 -18.72 -29.80
N HIS A 65 -5.81 -18.88 -29.06
CA HIS A 65 -6.03 -18.31 -27.72
C HIS A 65 -4.90 -18.60 -26.73
N ARG A 66 -4.19 -19.73 -26.88
CA ARG A 66 -3.08 -20.10 -25.97
C ARG A 66 -1.83 -19.28 -26.28
N ILE A 67 -1.59 -18.96 -27.55
CA ILE A 67 -0.50 -18.06 -27.95
C ILE A 67 -0.78 -16.66 -27.40
N ALA A 68 -2.01 -16.16 -27.56
CA ALA A 68 -2.43 -14.87 -27.02
C ALA A 68 -2.17 -14.78 -25.49
N MET A 69 -2.64 -15.78 -24.73
CA MET A 69 -2.46 -15.81 -23.28
C MET A 69 -0.97 -15.97 -22.88
N ALA A 70 -0.21 -16.84 -23.56
CA ALA A 70 1.20 -17.06 -23.25
C ALA A 70 2.05 -15.80 -23.42
N PHE A 71 1.84 -15.06 -24.51
CA PHE A 71 2.54 -13.80 -24.74
C PHE A 71 1.97 -12.63 -23.95
N GLY A 72 0.69 -12.67 -23.56
CA GLY A 72 0.14 -11.76 -22.56
C GLY A 72 0.88 -11.89 -21.22
N VAL A 73 1.03 -13.11 -20.70
CA VAL A 73 1.79 -13.36 -19.46
C VAL A 73 3.26 -13.00 -19.60
N LEU A 74 3.89 -13.23 -20.77
CA LEU A 74 5.27 -12.79 -21.00
C LEU A 74 5.39 -11.26 -21.06
N GLY A 75 4.45 -10.57 -21.72
CA GLY A 75 4.39 -9.11 -21.83
C GLY A 75 4.13 -8.42 -20.49
N ALA A 76 3.49 -9.12 -19.56
CA ALA A 76 3.31 -8.70 -18.18
C ALA A 76 4.62 -8.64 -17.37
N ALA A 77 5.69 -9.32 -17.81
CA ALA A 77 6.97 -9.34 -17.10
C ALA A 77 7.70 -7.98 -17.19
N PRO A 78 8.51 -7.60 -16.18
CA PRO A 78 9.29 -6.36 -16.20
C PRO A 78 10.25 -6.30 -17.39
N GLY A 79 10.30 -5.13 -18.05
CA GLY A 79 11.15 -4.88 -19.21
C GLY A 79 10.58 -5.40 -20.53
N CYS A 80 9.32 -5.83 -20.57
CA CYS A 80 8.65 -6.25 -21.80
C CYS A 80 7.71 -5.16 -22.37
N ASP A 81 7.80 -4.87 -23.67
CA ASP A 81 6.83 -4.11 -24.48
C ASP A 81 6.33 -4.99 -25.64
N ILE A 82 5.45 -5.93 -25.31
CA ILE A 82 4.94 -6.93 -26.25
C ILE A 82 3.50 -6.59 -26.61
N ARG A 83 3.22 -6.43 -27.90
CA ARG A 83 1.88 -6.13 -28.43
C ARG A 83 1.30 -7.35 -29.10
N VAL A 84 0.26 -7.91 -28.50
CA VAL A 84 -0.50 -9.04 -29.05
C VAL A 84 -1.56 -8.50 -30.03
N ASP A 85 -1.63 -9.05 -31.24
CA ASP A 85 -2.41 -8.48 -32.35
C ASP A 85 -3.93 -8.68 -32.25
N ASP A 86 -4.37 -9.86 -31.83
CA ASP A 86 -5.77 -10.21 -31.58
C ASP A 86 -5.93 -10.70 -30.13
N PRO A 87 -6.05 -9.77 -29.15
CA PRO A 87 -6.22 -10.16 -27.76
C PRO A 87 -7.59 -10.81 -27.49
N GLY A 88 -8.62 -10.52 -28.30
CA GLY A 88 -9.99 -11.00 -28.08
C GLY A 88 -10.11 -12.52 -28.18
N VAL A 89 -9.24 -13.17 -28.94
CA VAL A 89 -9.20 -14.64 -29.07
C VAL A 89 -9.00 -15.36 -27.72
N ALA A 90 -8.41 -14.70 -26.72
CA ALA A 90 -8.26 -15.27 -25.37
C ALA A 90 -9.61 -15.57 -24.70
N ASP A 91 -10.68 -14.83 -25.01
CA ASP A 91 -12.00 -14.99 -24.39
C ASP A 91 -12.65 -16.34 -24.70
N VAL A 92 -12.20 -17.05 -25.75
CA VAL A 92 -12.66 -18.41 -26.07
C VAL A 92 -12.36 -19.39 -24.93
N SER A 93 -11.23 -19.21 -24.24
CA SER A 93 -10.85 -20.05 -23.11
C SER A 93 -10.97 -19.37 -21.76
N PHE A 94 -10.75 -18.06 -21.70
CA PHE A 94 -10.77 -17.32 -20.45
C PHE A 94 -11.33 -15.91 -20.65
N PRO A 95 -12.67 -15.76 -20.62
CA PRO A 95 -13.33 -14.47 -20.66
C PRO A 95 -12.80 -13.50 -19.59
N GLY A 96 -12.30 -12.35 -20.02
CA GLY A 96 -11.75 -11.33 -19.12
C GLY A 96 -10.31 -11.58 -18.66
N PHE A 97 -9.59 -12.50 -19.31
CA PHE A 97 -8.16 -12.76 -19.08
C PHE A 97 -7.33 -11.48 -19.00
N TRP A 98 -7.47 -10.58 -19.98
CA TRP A 98 -6.70 -9.33 -20.03
C TRP A 98 -7.02 -8.39 -18.88
N ARG A 99 -8.29 -8.30 -18.47
CA ARG A 99 -8.68 -7.51 -17.30
C ARG A 99 -8.05 -8.03 -16.02
N LEU A 100 -8.02 -9.36 -15.84
CA LEU A 100 -7.34 -9.98 -14.71
C LEU A 100 -5.82 -9.74 -14.78
N LEU A 101 -5.22 -9.95 -15.95
CA LEU A 101 -3.79 -9.75 -16.15
C LEU A 101 -3.37 -8.31 -15.85
N THR A 102 -4.14 -7.30 -16.30
CA THR A 102 -3.92 -5.89 -15.95
C THR A 102 -4.01 -5.69 -14.44
N ARG A 103 -5.03 -6.22 -13.77
CA ARG A 103 -5.15 -6.09 -12.30
C ARG A 103 -3.96 -6.70 -11.56
N VAL A 104 -3.56 -7.91 -11.94
CA VAL A 104 -2.44 -8.61 -11.30
C VAL A 104 -1.11 -7.89 -11.59
N THR A 105 -0.93 -7.37 -12.80
CA THR A 105 0.29 -6.65 -13.17
C THR A 105 0.35 -5.26 -12.58
N ASP A 106 -0.76 -4.55 -12.46
CA ASP A 106 -0.82 -3.26 -11.76
C ASP A 106 -0.54 -3.47 -10.27
N ALA A 107 -1.14 -4.48 -9.63
CA ALA A 107 -0.82 -4.83 -8.25
C ALA A 107 0.66 -5.24 -8.08
N ALA A 108 1.25 -5.92 -9.07
CA ALA A 108 2.67 -6.32 -9.05
C ALA A 108 3.64 -5.18 -9.38
N ARG A 109 3.26 -4.21 -10.24
CA ARG A 109 4.03 -2.98 -10.51
C ARG A 109 3.93 -1.98 -9.34
N ARG A 110 2.86 -2.07 -8.56
CA ARG A 110 2.64 -1.34 -7.30
C ARG A 110 3.24 -2.02 -6.08
N ARG A 111 3.70 -3.29 -6.18
CA ARG A 111 4.62 -3.84 -5.17
C ARG A 111 5.86 -2.96 -5.18
N PRO A 112 6.31 -2.46 -4.01
CA PRO A 112 7.55 -1.70 -3.95
C PRO A 112 8.65 -2.55 -4.58
N THR A 113 9.20 -2.03 -5.68
CA THR A 113 10.43 -2.55 -6.26
C THR A 113 11.50 -2.53 -5.16
N ALA A 114 12.41 -3.51 -5.19
CA ALA A 114 13.57 -3.57 -4.30
C ALA A 114 14.22 -2.18 -4.10
N PRO A 115 14.78 -1.90 -2.90
CA PRO A 115 14.70 -0.60 -2.24
C PRO A 115 15.40 0.52 -3.01
N GLY A 116 14.60 1.28 -3.75
CA GLY A 116 14.89 2.67 -4.11
C GLY A 116 14.26 3.63 -3.09
N ARG A 117 14.99 3.94 -2.01
CA ARG A 117 15.03 5.25 -1.31
C ARG A 117 13.70 5.89 -0.85
N CYS A 118 12.81 5.16 -0.19
CA CYS A 118 11.75 5.78 0.60
C CYS A 118 11.85 5.31 2.06
N THR A 119 12.37 6.16 2.94
CA THR A 119 12.36 5.90 4.38
C THR A 119 10.93 6.02 4.88
N VAL A 120 10.39 4.92 5.42
CA VAL A 120 9.07 4.92 6.07
C VAL A 120 9.25 4.88 7.57
N VAL A 121 8.66 5.86 8.26
CA VAL A 121 8.56 5.93 9.72
C VAL A 121 7.10 5.71 10.09
N THR A 122 6.80 4.65 10.84
CA THR A 122 5.44 4.42 11.34
C THR A 122 5.30 4.88 12.77
N ILE A 123 4.15 5.47 13.08
CA ILE A 123 3.79 6.04 14.38
C ILE A 123 2.41 5.47 14.76
N ASP A 124 2.42 4.31 15.41
CA ASP A 124 1.23 3.66 15.95
C ASP A 124 1.09 3.98 17.44
N GLY A 125 -0.06 3.66 18.05
CA GLY A 125 -0.24 3.91 19.49
C GLY A 125 -1.67 4.16 19.92
N SER A 126 -1.85 4.29 21.23
CA SER A 126 -3.16 4.46 21.90
C SER A 126 -3.86 5.78 21.52
N ALA A 127 -5.20 5.82 21.62
CA ALA A 127 -5.96 7.02 21.35
C ALA A 127 -5.58 8.14 22.34
N GLY A 128 -5.38 9.37 21.83
CA GLY A 128 -4.97 10.51 22.66
C GLY A 128 -3.46 10.62 22.94
N ALA A 129 -2.62 9.68 22.46
CA ALA A 129 -1.16 9.70 22.65
C ALA A 129 -0.40 10.80 21.86
N GLY A 130 -1.09 11.74 21.21
CA GLY A 130 -0.43 12.85 20.47
C GLY A 130 0.21 12.48 19.13
N LYS A 131 -0.18 11.35 18.52
CA LYS A 131 0.38 10.86 17.25
C LYS A 131 0.31 11.87 16.11
N SER A 132 -0.86 12.45 15.82
CA SER A 132 -1.04 13.32 14.65
C SER A 132 -0.17 14.56 14.70
N THR A 133 -0.12 15.20 15.86
CA THR A 133 0.74 16.37 16.09
C THR A 133 2.22 16.00 15.93
N THR A 134 2.62 14.86 16.48
CA THR A 134 4.00 14.38 16.43
C THR A 134 4.40 13.98 15.02
N ALA A 135 3.58 13.20 14.34
CA ALA A 135 3.82 12.69 13.00
C ALA A 135 3.91 13.83 11.97
N ALA A 136 3.00 14.81 12.04
CA ALA A 136 3.07 16.01 11.22
C ALA A 136 4.38 16.79 11.45
N ALA A 137 4.79 16.98 12.71
CA ALA A 137 6.02 17.70 13.03
C ALA A 137 7.30 16.95 12.63
N VAL A 138 7.32 15.62 12.80
CA VAL A 138 8.42 14.77 12.34
C VAL A 138 8.52 14.83 10.81
N ALA A 139 7.40 14.70 10.10
CA ALA A 139 7.34 14.78 8.64
C ALA A 139 7.87 16.11 8.13
N ALA A 140 7.43 17.22 8.73
CA ALA A 140 7.89 18.56 8.39
C ALA A 140 9.40 18.73 8.62
N ARG A 141 9.95 18.21 9.73
CA ARG A 141 11.39 18.29 10.02
C ARG A 141 12.25 17.45 9.07
N LEU A 142 11.74 16.31 8.61
CA LEU A 142 12.44 15.41 7.68
C LEU A 142 12.22 15.77 6.21
N GLY A 143 11.26 16.65 5.89
CA GLY A 143 10.83 16.90 4.52
C GLY A 143 10.10 15.71 3.89
N PHE A 144 9.48 14.86 4.71
CA PHE A 144 8.75 13.67 4.30
C PHE A 144 7.27 13.97 4.11
N ARG A 145 6.57 13.10 3.36
CA ARG A 145 5.10 13.12 3.34
C ARG A 145 4.56 12.71 4.71
N HIS A 146 3.45 13.31 5.12
CA HIS A 146 2.67 12.86 6.28
C HIS A 146 1.44 12.09 5.80
N LEU A 147 1.19 10.90 6.35
CA LEU A 147 -0.01 10.11 6.13
C LEU A 147 -0.76 9.93 7.45
N ASP A 148 -1.87 10.65 7.60
CA ASP A 148 -2.84 10.43 8.68
C ASP A 148 -3.89 9.42 8.20
N SER A 149 -3.69 8.14 8.52
CA SER A 149 -4.66 7.10 8.14
C SER A 149 -6.02 7.31 8.82
N GLY A 150 -6.05 7.91 10.02
CA GLY A 150 -7.27 8.23 10.74
C GLY A 150 -8.15 9.22 9.97
N ALA A 151 -7.56 10.25 9.37
CA ALA A 151 -8.27 11.19 8.50
C ALA A 151 -8.85 10.51 7.25
N ILE A 152 -8.13 9.55 6.65
CA ILE A 152 -8.62 8.76 5.51
C ILE A 152 -9.87 7.94 5.90
N TYR A 153 -9.82 7.20 7.02
CA TYR A 153 -10.99 6.46 7.51
C TYR A 153 -12.17 7.38 7.85
N ARG A 154 -11.90 8.59 8.38
CA ARG A 154 -12.94 9.60 8.64
C ARG A 154 -13.56 10.12 7.36
N ALA A 155 -12.77 10.32 6.31
CA ALA A 155 -13.27 10.76 5.01
C ALA A 155 -14.20 9.72 4.39
N VAL A 156 -13.80 8.44 4.42
CA VAL A 156 -14.68 7.34 3.99
C VAL A 156 -15.96 7.30 4.84
N THR A 157 -15.83 7.43 6.16
CA THR A 157 -16.99 7.46 7.06
C THR A 157 -17.94 8.60 6.72
N LEU A 158 -17.42 9.80 6.49
CA LEU A 158 -18.20 10.97 6.09
C LEU A 158 -18.89 10.75 4.74
N GLY A 159 -18.16 10.29 3.73
CA GLY A 159 -18.72 10.03 2.39
C GLY A 159 -19.81 8.96 2.40
N LEU A 160 -19.69 7.93 3.23
CA LEU A 160 -20.72 6.91 3.42
C LEU A 160 -21.91 7.39 4.25
N MET A 161 -21.75 8.41 5.10
CA MET A 161 -22.87 9.02 5.82
C MET A 161 -23.71 9.91 4.94
N ASP A 162 -23.08 10.56 3.97
CA ASP A 162 -23.73 11.53 3.08
C ASP A 162 -24.31 10.85 1.82
N SER A 163 -24.20 9.52 1.69
CA SER A 163 -24.84 8.74 0.62
C SER A 163 -26.33 8.46 0.91
N GLU A 164 -27.10 8.16 -0.14
CA GLU A 164 -28.56 7.95 -0.05
C GLU A 164 -28.97 6.83 0.92
N ASP A 165 -28.14 5.81 1.09
CA ASP A 165 -28.39 4.66 1.98
C ASP A 165 -27.93 4.90 3.44
N GLY A 166 -27.17 5.99 3.69
CA GLY A 166 -26.56 6.28 4.98
C GLY A 166 -25.59 5.21 5.49
N CYS A 167 -25.07 5.40 6.70
CA CYS A 167 -24.12 4.47 7.34
C CYS A 167 -24.79 3.57 8.40
N GLU A 168 -26.10 3.28 8.25
CA GLU A 168 -26.87 2.59 9.29
C GLU A 168 -26.45 1.13 9.46
N THR A 169 -26.01 0.47 8.38
CA THR A 169 -25.50 -0.92 8.42
C THR A 169 -24.06 -1.00 7.90
N VAL A 170 -23.09 -0.62 8.73
CA VAL A 170 -21.65 -0.66 8.40
C VAL A 170 -21.18 -2.02 7.88
N GLU A 171 -21.82 -3.11 8.32
CA GLU A 171 -21.48 -4.48 7.90
C GLU A 171 -21.85 -4.77 6.44
N ARG A 172 -22.69 -3.94 5.81
CA ARG A 172 -23.13 -4.08 4.42
C ARG A 172 -22.33 -3.23 3.44
N ILE A 173 -21.33 -2.46 3.90
CA ILE A 173 -20.51 -1.62 3.03
C ILE A 173 -19.87 -2.48 1.93
N THR A 174 -20.16 -2.12 0.69
CA THR A 174 -19.73 -2.84 -0.51
C THR A 174 -18.55 -2.14 -1.19
N PRO A 175 -17.74 -2.89 -1.95
CA PRO A 175 -16.70 -2.29 -2.80
C PRO A 175 -17.23 -1.26 -3.81
N ARG A 176 -18.49 -1.38 -4.23
CA ARG A 176 -19.13 -0.45 -5.16
C ARG A 176 -19.36 0.91 -4.51
N GLU A 177 -19.89 0.95 -3.29
CA GLU A 177 -20.09 2.19 -2.54
C GLU A 177 -18.75 2.88 -2.26
N LEU A 178 -17.73 2.10 -1.87
CA LEU A 178 -16.38 2.62 -1.64
C LEU A 178 -15.77 3.22 -2.91
N ALA A 179 -15.91 2.55 -4.05
CA ALA A 179 -15.45 3.07 -5.33
C ALA A 179 -16.21 4.34 -5.76
N ALA A 180 -17.50 4.44 -5.44
CA ALA A 180 -18.33 5.60 -5.78
C ALA A 180 -17.91 6.88 -5.04
N LEU A 181 -17.23 6.76 -3.89
CA LEU A 181 -16.66 7.93 -3.19
C LEU A 181 -15.59 8.65 -4.02
N ALA A 182 -14.97 7.97 -4.98
CA ALA A 182 -13.85 8.51 -5.77
C ALA A 182 -12.81 9.21 -4.87
N LEU A 183 -12.42 8.52 -3.79
CA LEU A 183 -11.52 9.04 -2.77
C LEU A 183 -10.12 9.28 -3.38
N GLU A 184 -9.63 10.51 -3.26
CA GLU A 184 -8.28 10.88 -3.64
C GLU A 184 -7.53 11.45 -2.44
N VAL A 185 -6.24 11.10 -2.33
CA VAL A 185 -5.33 11.73 -1.37
C VAL A 185 -4.18 12.37 -2.13
N ARG A 186 -3.96 13.65 -1.88
CA ARG A 186 -2.90 14.45 -2.50
C ARG A 186 -1.98 14.98 -1.42
N TRP A 187 -0.76 15.31 -1.82
CA TRP A 187 0.24 15.90 -0.93
C TRP A 187 0.76 17.20 -1.51
N ASP A 188 0.82 18.22 -0.66
CA ASP A 188 1.57 19.45 -0.91
C ASP A 188 2.71 19.53 0.11
N GLY A 189 3.93 19.20 -0.35
CA GLY A 189 5.06 18.94 0.55
C GLY A 189 4.74 17.82 1.55
N ALA A 190 4.76 18.17 2.84
CA ALA A 190 4.41 17.25 3.93
C ALA A 190 2.89 17.15 4.16
N ALA A 191 2.12 18.18 3.78
CA ALA A 191 0.70 18.27 4.10
C ALA A 191 -0.12 17.34 3.21
N MET A 192 -1.14 16.70 3.81
CA MET A 192 -2.06 15.79 3.14
C MET A 192 -3.40 16.49 2.90
N GLU A 193 -3.92 16.41 1.67
CA GLU A 193 -5.26 16.85 1.28
C GLU A 193 -6.10 15.63 0.90
N ILE A 194 -7.32 15.52 1.43
CA ILE A 194 -8.26 14.46 1.08
C ILE A 194 -9.38 15.06 0.23
N ARG A 195 -9.75 14.35 -0.85
CA ARG A 195 -10.86 14.72 -1.73
C ARG A 195 -11.83 13.55 -1.92
N ILE A 196 -13.11 13.87 -2.05
CA ILE A 196 -14.19 12.93 -2.37
C ILE A 196 -14.91 13.50 -3.59
N CYS A 197 -15.13 12.69 -4.62
CA CYS A 197 -15.73 13.15 -5.89
C CYS A 197 -15.06 14.40 -6.48
N GLY A 198 -13.75 14.54 -6.29
CA GLY A 198 -12.96 15.70 -6.76
C GLY A 198 -12.97 16.93 -5.84
N GLU A 199 -13.81 16.97 -4.82
CA GLU A 199 -13.95 18.09 -3.89
C GLU A 199 -13.08 17.92 -2.64
N SER A 200 -12.44 19.00 -2.20
CA SER A 200 -11.62 19.02 -0.98
C SER A 200 -12.48 18.86 0.27
N VAL A 201 -12.14 17.92 1.14
CA VAL A 201 -12.89 17.66 2.37
C VAL A 201 -12.34 18.53 3.50
N PRO A 202 -13.13 19.44 4.09
CA PRO A 202 -12.65 20.29 5.17
C PRO A 202 -12.27 19.48 6.42
N GLU A 203 -11.15 19.84 7.06
CA GLU A 203 -10.68 19.15 8.27
C GLU A 203 -11.72 19.16 9.41
N ALA A 204 -12.48 20.26 9.54
CA ALA A 204 -13.56 20.37 10.52
C ALA A 204 -14.66 19.32 10.30
N ALA A 205 -14.96 18.97 9.04
CA ALA A 205 -15.96 17.96 8.71
C ALA A 205 -15.49 16.54 9.10
N LEU A 206 -14.20 16.24 8.88
CA LEU A 206 -13.60 14.95 9.29
C LEU A 206 -13.61 14.76 10.82
N ARG A 207 -13.51 15.87 11.56
CA ARG A 207 -13.49 15.87 13.03
C ARG A 207 -14.87 16.04 13.67
N ALA A 208 -15.92 16.19 12.88
CA ALA A 208 -17.29 16.32 13.38
C ALA A 208 -17.66 15.15 14.32
N GLU A 209 -18.51 15.43 15.31
CA GLU A 209 -18.91 14.46 16.33
C GLU A 209 -19.53 13.20 15.71
N ARG A 210 -20.43 13.38 14.73
CA ARG A 210 -21.06 12.28 13.98
C ARG A 210 -20.03 11.33 13.35
N VAL A 211 -18.98 11.88 12.72
CA VAL A 211 -17.92 11.10 12.08
C VAL A 211 -17.06 10.40 13.13
N THR A 212 -16.72 11.10 14.21
CA THR A 212 -15.94 10.54 15.33
C THR A 212 -16.65 9.37 16.01
N ALA A 213 -17.98 9.43 16.13
CA ALA A 213 -18.79 8.37 16.72
C ALA A 213 -18.80 7.09 15.86
N MET A 214 -18.70 7.22 14.54
CA MET A 214 -18.88 6.08 13.62
C MET A 214 -17.57 5.49 13.07
N VAL A 215 -16.49 6.28 12.97
CA VAL A 215 -15.26 5.86 12.27
C VAL A 215 -14.66 4.57 12.81
N SER A 216 -14.79 4.29 14.11
CA SER A 216 -14.31 3.03 14.71
C SER A 216 -15.02 1.81 14.08
N ARG A 217 -16.35 1.89 13.92
CA ARG A 217 -17.16 0.81 13.32
C ARG A 217 -16.82 0.63 11.84
N VAL A 218 -16.73 1.73 11.08
CA VAL A 218 -16.39 1.69 9.64
C VAL A 218 -14.98 1.15 9.42
N SER A 219 -13.99 1.57 10.22
CA SER A 219 -12.60 1.11 10.08
C SER A 219 -12.39 -0.37 10.43
N ALA A 220 -13.35 -1.00 11.12
CA ALA A 220 -13.32 -2.42 11.42
C ALA A 220 -13.83 -3.30 10.26
N VAL A 221 -14.46 -2.70 9.24
CA VAL A 221 -15.04 -3.45 8.11
C VAL A 221 -13.93 -3.89 7.15
N PRO A 222 -13.79 -5.21 6.86
CA PRO A 222 -12.70 -5.73 6.02
C PRO A 222 -12.64 -5.09 4.62
N ALA A 223 -13.79 -4.92 3.96
CA ALA A 223 -13.86 -4.32 2.63
C ALA A 223 -13.33 -2.88 2.60
N VAL A 224 -13.58 -2.09 3.67
CA VAL A 224 -13.03 -0.74 3.82
C VAL A 224 -11.52 -0.78 3.93
N ARG A 225 -10.99 -1.69 4.77
CA ARG A 225 -9.53 -1.81 4.95
C ARG A 225 -8.83 -2.25 3.68
N GLU A 226 -9.40 -3.23 2.98
CA GLU A 226 -8.87 -3.73 1.71
C GLU A 226 -8.83 -2.62 0.66
N HIS A 227 -9.92 -1.84 0.54
CA HIS A 227 -10.00 -0.72 -0.40
C HIS A 227 -8.94 0.37 -0.12
N LEU A 228 -8.67 0.65 1.16
CA LEU A 228 -7.73 1.71 1.55
C LEU A 228 -6.27 1.24 1.61
N LEU A 229 -5.99 -0.06 1.57
CA LEU A 229 -4.65 -0.58 1.81
C LEU A 229 -3.65 -0.13 0.74
N GLU A 230 -4.03 -0.23 -0.53
CA GLU A 230 -3.16 0.17 -1.65
C GLU A 230 -2.94 1.68 -1.64
N LEU A 231 -4.00 2.46 -1.43
CA LEU A 231 -3.93 3.92 -1.33
C LEU A 231 -2.94 4.37 -0.24
N GLN A 232 -2.98 3.73 0.93
CA GLN A 232 -2.05 4.03 2.03
C GLN A 232 -0.62 3.65 1.65
N ARG A 233 -0.40 2.47 1.06
CA ARG A 233 0.94 2.02 0.64
C ARG A 233 1.54 2.90 -0.45
N ASP A 234 0.72 3.40 -1.37
CA ASP A 234 1.14 4.30 -2.45
C ASP A 234 1.65 5.66 -1.96
N ALA A 235 1.33 6.04 -0.71
CA ALA A 235 1.86 7.24 -0.07
C ALA A 235 3.38 7.18 0.16
N ALA A 236 3.97 5.98 0.25
CA ALA A 236 5.41 5.78 0.45
C ALA A 236 6.18 6.12 -0.82
N ARG A 237 6.58 7.39 -0.96
CA ARG A 237 7.39 7.90 -2.07
C ARG A 237 8.60 8.67 -1.55
N PRO A 238 9.72 8.70 -2.30
CA PRO A 238 10.86 9.56 -1.96
C PRO A 238 10.43 11.03 -1.74
N PRO A 239 11.07 11.77 -0.83
CA PRO A 239 12.23 11.36 -0.03
C PRO A 239 11.89 10.40 1.14
N GLY A 240 10.64 10.36 1.58
CA GLY A 240 10.21 9.50 2.68
C GLY A 240 8.75 9.75 3.09
N LEU A 241 8.29 8.93 4.03
CA LEU A 241 6.93 8.95 4.57
C LEU A 241 6.96 8.83 6.10
N VAL A 242 6.18 9.66 6.78
CA VAL A 242 5.77 9.44 8.17
C VAL A 242 4.30 9.06 8.16
N ALA A 243 3.99 7.83 8.56
CA ALA A 243 2.63 7.29 8.56
C ALA A 243 2.15 7.08 9.99
N GLU A 244 1.01 7.65 10.36
CA GLU A 244 0.40 7.45 11.67
C GLU A 244 -0.89 6.62 11.63
N GLY A 245 -1.14 5.87 12.70
CA GLY A 245 -2.33 5.03 12.75
C GLY A 245 -2.44 4.13 13.99
N ARG A 246 -2.89 2.89 13.73
CA ARG A 246 -3.06 1.83 14.74
C ARG A 246 -2.32 0.55 14.35
N ASP A 247 -2.16 0.31 13.05
CA ASP A 247 -1.57 -0.89 12.45
C ASP A 247 -0.60 -0.55 11.29
N MET A 248 -0.01 0.65 11.30
CA MET A 248 0.89 1.09 10.24
C MET A 248 2.15 0.22 10.19
N GLY A 249 2.78 -0.06 11.33
CA GLY A 249 4.00 -0.87 11.43
C GLY A 249 3.79 -2.38 11.43
N THR A 250 2.55 -2.85 11.60
CA THR A 250 2.20 -4.28 11.65
C THR A 250 1.55 -4.79 10.37
N VAL A 251 0.72 -3.98 9.71
CA VAL A 251 -0.09 -4.41 8.55
C VAL A 251 0.21 -3.59 7.30
N VAL A 252 0.19 -2.26 7.40
CA VAL A 252 0.32 -1.41 6.20
C VAL A 252 1.76 -1.39 5.68
N PHE A 253 2.72 -1.17 6.56
CA PHE A 253 4.16 -1.09 6.32
C PHE A 253 4.94 -2.00 7.30
N PRO A 254 4.80 -3.33 7.18
CA PRO A 254 5.52 -4.28 8.03
C PRO A 254 7.05 -4.20 7.84
N ASP A 255 7.53 -3.65 6.72
CA ASP A 255 8.96 -3.46 6.43
C ASP A 255 9.41 -1.99 6.66
N ALA A 256 8.63 -1.21 7.42
CA ALA A 256 8.96 0.17 7.73
C ALA A 256 10.36 0.31 8.33
N GLY A 257 11.07 1.36 7.90
CA GLY A 257 12.45 1.58 8.28
C GLY A 257 12.64 1.96 9.74
N VAL A 258 11.64 2.58 10.34
CA VAL A 258 11.52 2.87 11.77
C VAL A 258 10.06 2.66 12.15
N LYS A 259 9.83 1.96 13.26
CA LYS A 259 8.49 1.76 13.82
C LYS A 259 8.47 2.28 15.24
N VAL A 260 7.53 3.16 15.53
CA VAL A 260 7.34 3.74 16.86
C VAL A 260 5.95 3.40 17.35
N TYR A 261 5.84 2.89 18.57
CA TYR A 261 4.59 2.76 19.28
C TYR A 261 4.55 3.79 20.39
N LEU A 262 3.69 4.78 20.24
CA LEU A 262 3.48 5.87 21.18
C LEU A 262 2.44 5.50 22.22
N ASP A 263 2.82 5.68 23.47
CA ASP A 263 1.90 5.54 24.59
C ASP A 263 2.05 6.70 25.58
N ALA A 264 1.09 6.82 26.47
CA ALA A 264 1.12 7.72 27.61
C ALA A 264 0.08 7.29 28.64
N ASP A 265 0.24 7.75 29.87
CA ASP A 265 -0.70 7.56 30.96
C ASP A 265 -2.15 7.89 30.50
N PRO A 266 -3.15 7.04 30.82
CA PRO A 266 -4.53 7.25 30.40
C PRO A 266 -5.12 8.61 30.78
N ARG A 267 -4.80 9.14 31.95
CA ARG A 267 -5.29 10.45 32.41
C ARG A 267 -4.62 11.58 31.65
N GLU A 268 -3.33 11.44 31.37
CA GLU A 268 -2.61 12.43 30.56
C GLU A 268 -3.14 12.46 29.11
N ARG A 269 -3.40 11.30 28.51
CA ARG A 269 -4.06 11.21 27.19
C ARG A 269 -5.43 11.87 27.18
N ALA A 270 -6.23 11.63 28.22
CA ALA A 270 -7.54 12.23 28.39
C ALA A 270 -7.45 13.76 28.54
N ARG A 271 -6.53 14.26 29.37
CA ARG A 271 -6.29 15.69 29.56
C ARG A 271 -5.90 16.36 28.25
N ARG A 272 -4.91 15.83 27.52
CA ARG A 272 -4.48 16.33 26.20
C ARG A 272 -5.65 16.39 25.22
N ARG A 273 -6.52 15.36 25.23
CA ARG A 273 -7.70 15.29 24.37
C ARG A 273 -8.73 16.38 24.69
N LEU A 274 -9.00 16.62 25.98
CA LEU A 274 -9.91 17.67 26.43
C LEU A 274 -9.39 19.07 26.08
N LEU A 275 -8.08 19.32 26.26
CA LEU A 275 -7.43 20.56 25.85
C LEU A 275 -7.56 20.80 24.34
N GLN A 276 -7.35 19.76 23.51
CA GLN A 276 -7.59 19.84 22.06
C GLN A 276 -9.05 20.11 21.69
N GLY A 277 -9.99 19.70 22.55
CA GLY A 277 -11.42 19.98 22.41
C GLY A 277 -11.84 21.36 22.90
N GLY A 278 -10.90 22.17 23.40
CA GLY A 278 -11.16 23.55 23.86
C GLY A 278 -11.41 23.69 25.36
N ALA A 279 -11.28 22.64 26.17
CA ALA A 279 -11.30 22.78 27.62
C ALA A 279 -10.03 23.53 28.07
N ALA A 280 -10.17 24.63 28.81
CA ALA A 280 -9.01 25.40 29.28
C ALA A 280 -8.35 24.78 30.52
N ASP A 281 -9.17 24.26 31.45
CA ASP A 281 -8.72 23.59 32.67
C ASP A 281 -9.67 22.41 33.00
N PRO A 282 -9.40 21.21 32.47
CA PRO A 282 -10.28 20.06 32.63
C PRO A 282 -10.31 19.60 34.09
N LYS A 283 -11.52 19.46 34.65
CA LYS A 283 -11.70 18.98 36.03
C LYS A 283 -11.32 17.49 36.13
N PRO A 284 -10.91 17.02 37.32
CA PRO A 284 -10.55 15.60 37.51
C PRO A 284 -11.63 14.61 37.06
N GLU A 285 -12.91 14.93 37.26
CA GLU A 285 -14.04 14.09 36.83
C GLU A 285 -14.17 14.01 35.31
N GLU A 286 -13.90 15.10 34.59
CA GLU A 286 -13.93 15.15 33.13
C GLU A 286 -12.77 14.34 32.55
N VAL A 287 -11.58 14.46 33.16
CA VAL A 287 -10.40 13.68 32.78
C VAL A 287 -10.65 12.19 32.96
N GLU A 288 -11.24 11.76 34.08
CA GLU A 288 -11.53 10.35 34.32
C GLU A 288 -12.61 9.81 33.36
N ALA A 289 -13.65 10.61 33.07
CA ALA A 289 -14.67 10.24 32.10
C ALA A 289 -14.09 10.08 30.67
N GLU A 290 -13.21 10.99 30.25
CA GLU A 290 -12.55 10.89 28.94
C GLU A 290 -11.52 9.76 28.91
N ALA A 291 -10.79 9.49 29.99
CA ALA A 291 -9.89 8.35 30.11
C ALA A 291 -10.64 7.03 29.94
N ALA A 292 -11.80 6.89 30.57
CA ALA A 292 -12.66 5.72 30.42
C ALA A 292 -13.14 5.54 28.96
N ARG A 293 -13.49 6.63 28.26
CA ARG A 293 -13.87 6.59 26.84
C ARG A 293 -12.70 6.18 25.95
N LEU A 294 -11.51 6.72 26.17
CA LEU A 294 -10.30 6.34 25.44
C LEU A 294 -9.96 4.87 25.67
N ALA A 295 -10.09 4.36 26.90
CA ALA A 295 -9.86 2.96 27.22
C ALA A 295 -10.85 2.02 26.52
N VAL A 296 -12.14 2.38 26.44
CA VAL A 296 -13.14 1.62 25.66
C VAL A 296 -12.73 1.56 24.19
N ARG A 297 -12.26 2.67 23.65
CA ARG A 297 -11.80 2.76 22.26
C ARG A 297 -10.56 1.91 22.01
N ASP A 298 -9.55 2.02 22.87
CA ASP A 298 -8.32 1.23 22.77
C ASP A 298 -8.62 -0.27 22.86
N ARG A 299 -9.51 -0.69 23.78
CA ARG A 299 -10.00 -2.07 23.84
C ARG A 299 -10.66 -2.50 22.54
N THR A 300 -11.59 -1.70 22.02
CA THR A 300 -12.29 -1.98 20.76
C THR A 300 -11.32 -2.08 19.58
N ASP A 301 -10.29 -1.23 19.51
CA ASP A 301 -9.27 -1.23 18.47
C ASP A 301 -8.35 -2.48 18.59
N SER A 302 -7.97 -2.87 19.82
CA SER A 302 -7.11 -4.03 20.08
C SER A 302 -7.79 -5.38 19.94
N SER A 303 -9.11 -5.46 20.18
CA SER A 303 -9.87 -6.71 20.12
C SER A 303 -10.39 -7.06 18.72
N ARG A 304 -10.02 -6.29 17.69
CA ARG A 304 -10.50 -6.53 16.32
C ARG A 304 -9.87 -7.80 15.75
N THR A 305 -10.66 -8.55 14.99
CA THR A 305 -10.18 -9.72 14.25
C THR A 305 -9.29 -9.32 13.06
N VAL A 306 -9.51 -8.14 12.50
CA VAL A 306 -8.73 -7.59 11.39
C VAL A 306 -7.95 -6.37 11.86
N ALA A 307 -6.63 -6.40 11.65
CA ALA A 307 -5.71 -5.31 11.98
C ALA A 307 -5.89 -4.71 13.39
N PRO A 308 -5.77 -5.54 14.44
CA PRO A 308 -5.85 -5.06 15.81
C PRO A 308 -4.75 -4.04 16.12
N LEU A 309 -5.05 -3.11 17.02
CA LEU A 309 -4.03 -2.25 17.62
C LEU A 309 -3.04 -3.13 18.39
N LEU A 310 -1.87 -3.34 17.78
CA LEU A 310 -0.77 -4.12 18.32
C LEU A 310 0.54 -3.38 18.07
N MET A 311 1.40 -3.38 19.08
CA MET A 311 2.79 -2.96 18.91
C MET A 311 3.52 -4.00 18.05
N ALA A 312 4.16 -3.56 16.96
CA ALA A 312 5.03 -4.44 16.18
C ALA A 312 6.20 -4.94 17.04
N ALA A 313 6.67 -6.17 16.81
CA ALA A 313 7.71 -6.78 17.63
C ALA A 313 9.04 -6.02 17.62
N ASP A 314 9.31 -5.29 16.54
CA ASP A 314 10.47 -4.44 16.30
C ASP A 314 10.18 -2.94 16.49
N ALA A 315 9.02 -2.57 17.03
CA ALA A 315 8.70 -1.18 17.31
C ALA A 315 9.43 -0.65 18.56
N HIS A 316 9.90 0.59 18.47
CA HIS A 316 10.36 1.36 19.61
C HIS A 316 9.15 1.82 20.43
N HIS A 317 9.00 1.31 21.64
CA HIS A 317 8.02 1.80 22.59
C HIS A 317 8.46 3.16 23.14
N LEU A 318 7.66 4.21 22.95
CA LEU A 318 7.92 5.56 23.41
C LEU A 318 6.79 6.04 24.32
N ASP A 319 7.04 6.00 25.63
CA ASP A 319 6.15 6.58 26.63
C ASP A 319 6.37 8.09 26.70
N THR A 320 5.30 8.85 26.43
CA THR A 320 5.32 10.31 26.34
C THR A 320 4.63 11.01 27.50
N THR A 321 4.36 10.29 28.60
CA THR A 321 3.65 10.83 29.78
C THR A 321 4.30 12.11 30.27
N ASP A 322 5.61 12.08 30.54
CA ASP A 322 6.38 13.22 31.07
C ASP A 322 7.34 13.83 30.03
N MET A 323 7.07 13.61 28.73
CA MET A 323 7.92 14.11 27.65
C MET A 323 7.43 15.45 27.12
N GLU A 324 8.34 16.41 27.05
CA GLU A 324 8.13 17.64 26.27
C GLU A 324 7.93 17.30 24.79
N PRO A 325 6.96 17.93 24.09
CA PRO A 325 6.67 17.62 22.68
C PRO A 325 7.90 17.72 21.77
N GLN A 326 8.80 18.68 22.02
CA GLN A 326 10.01 18.84 21.20
C GLN A 326 10.99 17.67 21.35
N SER A 327 11.14 17.14 22.58
CA SER A 327 11.99 16.01 22.89
C SER A 327 11.47 14.73 22.23
N GLN A 328 10.15 14.53 22.29
CA GLN A 328 9.47 13.43 21.59
C GLN A 328 9.73 13.47 20.09
N ILE A 329 9.52 14.63 19.45
CA ILE A 329 9.76 14.78 18.00
C ILE A 329 11.25 14.55 17.67
N ALA A 330 12.17 15.10 18.48
CA ALA A 330 13.61 14.96 18.27
C ALA A 330 14.06 13.49 18.36
N ALA A 331 13.52 12.72 19.31
CA ALA A 331 13.82 11.29 19.44
C ALA A 331 13.47 10.52 18.17
N ILE A 332 12.26 10.73 17.63
CA ILE A 332 11.79 10.03 16.42
C ILE A 332 12.59 10.48 15.18
N VAL A 333 12.89 11.78 15.05
CA VAL A 333 13.74 12.29 13.97
C VAL A 333 15.13 11.65 14.01
N ASN A 334 15.75 11.54 15.19
CA ASN A 334 17.06 10.91 15.33
C ASN A 334 17.04 9.43 14.95
N MET A 335 15.98 8.69 15.31
CA MET A 335 15.81 7.30 14.88
C MET A 335 15.73 7.20 13.35
N ALA A 336 14.95 8.08 12.70
CA ALA A 336 14.83 8.11 11.25
C ALA A 336 16.18 8.40 10.58
N MET A 337 16.89 9.44 11.03
CA MET A 337 18.20 9.82 10.48
C MET A 337 19.25 8.71 10.66
N ALA A 338 19.28 8.04 11.83
CA ALA A 338 20.17 6.91 12.07
C ALA A 338 19.86 5.74 11.12
N ALA A 339 18.58 5.46 10.90
CA ALA A 339 18.13 4.42 9.99
C ALA A 339 18.43 4.75 8.52
N GLU A 340 18.51 6.03 8.14
CA GLU A 340 19.00 6.46 6.83
C GLU A 340 20.52 6.34 6.70
N ALA A 341 21.27 6.74 7.74
CA ALA A 341 22.73 6.65 7.76
C ALA A 341 23.23 5.21 7.69
N GLY A 342 22.60 4.29 8.44
CA GLY A 342 22.92 2.85 8.38
C GLY A 342 22.57 2.18 7.06
N ARG A 343 21.76 2.83 6.21
CA ARG A 343 21.41 2.37 4.85
C ARG A 343 22.32 2.92 3.76
N GLN A 344 23.14 3.93 4.03
CA GLN A 344 24.11 4.42 3.06
C GLN A 344 25.29 3.43 2.99
N PRO A 345 25.59 2.79 1.83
CA PRO A 345 26.78 1.98 1.72
C PRO A 345 28.00 2.86 1.99
N SER A 346 28.92 2.38 2.83
CA SER A 346 30.13 3.09 3.22
C SER A 346 30.89 3.58 1.97
N ARG A 347 30.70 4.84 1.59
CA ARG A 347 31.60 5.53 0.67
C ARG A 347 32.87 5.83 1.43
N ARG A 348 33.77 4.84 1.53
CA ARG A 348 35.23 4.99 1.80
C ARG A 348 35.86 3.62 2.02
N ALA A 349 36.48 3.10 0.97
CA ALA A 349 37.83 2.51 0.98
C ALA A 349 38.15 2.07 -0.46
N GLY A 350 39.11 2.72 -1.10
CA GLY A 350 39.63 2.29 -2.41
C GLY A 350 39.52 3.35 -3.50
N GLU A 351 40.13 4.51 -3.29
CA GLU A 351 40.81 5.26 -4.35
C GLU A 351 41.76 6.24 -3.64
N SER A 352 43.01 5.79 -3.49
CA SER A 352 44.16 6.58 -3.08
C SER A 352 45.35 5.98 -3.82
N ASP A 353 45.84 6.75 -4.79
CA ASP A 353 47.12 6.71 -5.52
C ASP A 353 47.68 5.38 -6.06
#